data_AF-A0AA88YNA4-F1
#
_entry.id   AF-A0AA88YNA4-F1
#
_cell.length_a   1.000
_cell.length_b   1.000
_cell.length_c   1.000
_cell.angle_alpha   90.00
_cell.angle_beta   90.00
_cell.angle_gamma   90.00
#
_symmetry.space_group_name_H-M   'P 1'
#
loop_
_entity.id
_entity.type
_entity.pdbx_description
1 polymer ?
#
loop_
_entity_poly.entity_id
_entity_poly.type
_entity_poly.pdbx_seq_one_letter_code
_entity_poly.pdbx_strand_id
1 'polypeptide(L)'
;MALDNGKFTLGPPRNEGDGPEPEEILTAVKVNDTKIALKSGYGKYLSVEPGGTVSGKAEAISVREQWEPVIQEGKMALNGTNGKFMAPNDEDDIVCESSTAGDSEMLKIRLNLTLEVDPMENIPKEERGKIKETEINYVKKFQSFQDRRLRVNEGDVSQIKKAKKDGTLHECLLDR
;
A
#
# COMPACT_ATOMS: atom_id res chain seq x y z
N MET A 1 13.48 7.34 -11.88
CA MET A 1 13.43 6.54 -13.11
C MET A 1 14.75 5.79 -13.34
N ALA A 2 14.67 4.61 -13.94
CA ALA A 2 15.82 3.83 -14.36
C ALA A 2 16.37 4.33 -15.70
N LEU A 3 17.68 4.34 -15.86
CA LEU A 3 18.36 4.69 -17.12
C LEU A 3 18.96 3.43 -17.77
N ASP A 4 19.14 3.48 -19.08
CA ASP A 4 19.71 2.39 -19.90
C ASP A 4 21.15 2.00 -19.49
N ASN A 5 21.92 2.97 -18.98
CA ASN A 5 23.25 2.78 -18.44
C ASN A 5 23.28 2.15 -17.03
N GLY A 6 22.12 1.81 -16.48
CA GLY A 6 21.94 1.19 -15.17
C GLY A 6 22.07 2.17 -14.00
N LYS A 7 22.04 3.48 -14.22
CA LYS A 7 21.86 4.48 -13.15
C LYS A 7 20.37 4.69 -12.83
N PHE A 8 20.11 5.32 -11.70
CA PHE A 8 18.80 5.82 -11.33
C PHE A 8 18.87 7.30 -11.02
N THR A 9 17.88 8.05 -11.52
CA THR A 9 17.73 9.48 -11.27
C THR A 9 16.30 9.80 -10.84
N LEU A 10 16.06 10.93 -10.19
CA LEU A 10 14.73 11.42 -9.86
C LEU A 10 13.99 11.79 -11.17
N GLY A 11 12.78 11.25 -11.35
CA GLY A 11 11.95 11.58 -12.50
C GLY A 11 11.32 12.97 -12.33
N PRO A 12 10.94 13.65 -13.43
CA PRO A 12 10.21 14.92 -13.33
C PRO A 12 8.88 14.72 -12.59
N PRO A 13 8.39 15.75 -11.89
CA PRO A 13 7.08 15.69 -11.23
C PRO A 13 5.97 15.46 -12.26
N ARG A 14 4.97 14.67 -11.85
CA ARG A 14 3.79 14.29 -12.66
C ARG A 14 2.54 15.03 -12.21
N ASN A 15 1.60 15.23 -13.13
CA ASN A 15 0.29 15.79 -12.78
C ASN A 15 -0.55 14.76 -12.02
N GLU A 16 -1.57 15.25 -11.33
CA GLU A 16 -2.54 14.39 -10.66
C GLU A 16 -3.31 13.54 -11.68
N GLY A 17 -3.35 12.22 -11.47
CA GLY A 17 -4.00 11.27 -12.36
C GLY A 17 -3.07 10.59 -13.38
N ASP A 18 -1.88 11.16 -13.62
CA ASP A 18 -0.89 10.54 -14.49
C ASP A 18 -0.24 9.32 -13.79
N GLY A 19 -0.16 8.21 -14.50
CA GLY A 19 0.51 6.99 -14.03
C GLY A 19 2.05 7.11 -14.07
N PRO A 20 2.77 6.14 -13.47
CA PRO A 20 4.21 6.03 -13.67
C PRO A 20 4.54 5.66 -15.13
N GLU A 21 5.67 6.16 -15.65
CA GLU A 21 6.20 5.71 -16.94
C GLU A 21 6.82 4.31 -16.77
N PRO A 22 6.98 3.52 -17.85
CA PRO A 22 7.56 2.18 -17.76
C PRO A 22 8.91 2.13 -17.04
N GLU A 23 9.74 3.16 -17.19
CA GLU A 23 11.07 3.28 -16.58
C GLU A 23 11.04 3.60 -15.06
N GLU A 24 9.89 3.99 -14.54
CA GLU A 24 9.68 4.26 -13.11
C GLU A 24 8.98 3.11 -12.38
N ILE A 25 8.44 2.16 -13.15
CA ILE A 25 7.80 0.98 -12.60
C ILE A 25 8.89 -0.02 -12.20
N LEU A 26 8.84 -0.46 -10.95
CA LEU A 26 9.69 -1.50 -10.41
C LEU A 26 8.86 -2.74 -10.11
N THR A 27 9.45 -3.92 -10.33
CA THR A 27 8.90 -5.18 -9.84
C THR A 27 9.50 -5.49 -8.47
N ALA A 28 8.67 -5.62 -7.45
CA ALA A 28 9.10 -6.07 -6.13
C ALA A 28 9.05 -7.61 -6.04
N VAL A 29 10.13 -8.21 -5.54
CA VAL A 29 10.24 -9.65 -5.30
C VAL A 29 10.47 -9.87 -3.81
N LYS A 30 9.60 -10.66 -3.15
CA LYS A 30 9.82 -11.03 -1.75
C LYS A 30 11.05 -11.93 -1.65
N VAL A 31 12.03 -11.53 -0.84
CA VAL A 31 13.25 -12.34 -0.58
C VAL A 31 13.06 -13.17 0.67
N ASN A 32 12.58 -12.54 1.75
CA ASN A 32 12.18 -13.19 2.99
C ASN A 32 11.10 -12.33 3.68
N ASP A 33 10.85 -12.55 4.97
CA ASP A 33 9.79 -11.83 5.69
C ASP A 33 10.09 -10.35 5.95
N THR A 34 11.36 -9.94 5.93
CA THR A 34 11.76 -8.54 6.19
C THR A 34 12.35 -7.84 4.97
N LYS A 35 12.78 -8.60 3.95
CA LYS A 35 13.51 -8.06 2.79
C LYS A 35 12.83 -8.33 1.47
N ILE A 36 12.98 -7.36 0.58
CA ILE A 36 12.55 -7.41 -0.81
C ILE A 36 13.74 -7.18 -1.74
N ALA A 37 13.60 -7.57 -3.00
CA ALA A 37 14.45 -7.10 -4.09
C ALA A 37 13.60 -6.29 -5.06
N LEU A 38 14.20 -5.27 -5.67
CA LEU A 38 13.54 -4.42 -6.66
C LEU A 38 14.19 -4.65 -8.01
N LYS A 39 13.39 -4.89 -9.05
CA LYS A 39 13.83 -5.07 -10.43
C LYS A 39 13.32 -3.91 -11.29
N SER A 40 14.22 -3.31 -12.06
CA SER A 40 13.91 -2.21 -12.98
C SER A 40 13.12 -2.67 -14.20
N GLY A 41 12.53 -1.72 -14.93
CA GLY A 41 11.93 -1.96 -16.25
C GLY A 41 12.90 -2.54 -17.28
N TYR A 42 14.22 -2.32 -17.10
CA TYR A 42 15.29 -2.93 -17.92
C TYR A 42 15.64 -4.37 -17.50
N GLY A 43 14.91 -4.93 -16.54
CA GLY A 43 15.06 -6.30 -16.11
C GLY A 43 16.29 -6.56 -15.23
N LYS A 44 16.86 -5.52 -14.60
CA LYS A 44 18.02 -5.63 -13.70
C LYS A 44 17.63 -5.30 -12.27
N TYR A 45 18.25 -5.96 -11.30
CA TYR A 45 18.01 -5.70 -9.89
C TYR A 45 18.76 -4.46 -9.41
N LEU A 46 18.10 -3.72 -8.51
CA LEU A 46 18.64 -2.53 -7.85
C LEU A 46 19.64 -2.95 -6.77
N SER A 47 20.85 -2.42 -6.83
CA SER A 47 21.96 -2.69 -5.93
C SER A 47 22.49 -1.40 -5.31
N VAL A 48 22.94 -1.46 -4.06
CA VAL A 48 23.75 -0.39 -3.46
C VAL A 48 25.23 -0.64 -3.81
N GLU A 49 25.82 0.30 -4.55
CA GLU A 49 27.23 0.25 -4.93
C GLU A 49 28.16 0.66 -3.78
N PRO A 50 29.44 0.26 -3.82
CA PRO A 50 30.47 0.86 -2.97
C PRO A 50 30.50 2.37 -3.18
N GLY A 51 30.21 3.14 -2.12
CA GLY A 51 30.04 4.60 -2.20
C GLY A 51 28.60 5.06 -1.95
N GLY A 52 27.63 4.16 -2.00
CA GLY A 52 26.22 4.46 -1.66
C GLY A 52 25.34 4.76 -2.87
N THR A 53 25.88 4.93 -4.07
CA THR A 53 25.07 5.10 -5.29
C THR A 53 24.20 3.87 -5.56
N VAL A 54 22.99 4.08 -6.05
CA VAL A 54 22.07 3.00 -6.44
C VAL A 54 22.20 2.73 -7.93
N SER A 55 22.42 1.48 -8.31
CA SER A 55 22.52 1.04 -9.70
C SER A 55 21.57 -0.12 -10.01
N GLY A 56 21.25 -0.33 -11.28
CA GLY A 56 20.36 -1.38 -11.77
C GLY A 56 21.07 -2.22 -12.81
N LYS A 57 22.11 -2.94 -12.41
CA LYS A 57 22.97 -3.71 -13.32
C LYS A 57 22.98 -5.22 -13.05
N ALA A 58 22.48 -5.64 -11.90
CA ALA A 58 22.54 -7.04 -11.48
C ALA A 58 21.50 -7.91 -12.19
N GLU A 59 21.91 -9.10 -12.66
CA GLU A 59 21.01 -10.10 -13.27
C GLU A 59 20.29 -10.97 -12.23
N ALA A 60 20.83 -11.02 -11.02
CA ALA A 60 20.37 -11.94 -9.97
C ALA A 60 20.33 -11.23 -8.62
N ILE A 61 19.48 -11.74 -7.73
CA ILE A 61 19.39 -11.27 -6.35
C ILE A 61 20.52 -11.92 -5.56
N SER A 62 21.48 -11.13 -5.11
CA SER A 62 22.46 -11.50 -4.10
C SER A 62 22.20 -10.69 -2.83
N VAL A 63 23.23 -10.43 -2.03
CA VAL A 63 23.12 -9.62 -0.81
C VAL A 63 22.81 -8.17 -1.16
N ARG A 64 23.55 -7.56 -2.11
CA ARG A 64 23.46 -6.13 -2.43
C ARG A 64 22.13 -5.68 -3.04
N GLU A 65 21.37 -6.63 -3.57
CA GLU A 65 20.07 -6.39 -4.21
C GLU A 65 18.91 -6.47 -3.23
N GLN A 66 19.19 -6.73 -1.95
CA GLN A 66 18.17 -6.82 -0.90
C GLN A 66 17.98 -5.47 -0.22
N TRP A 67 16.71 -5.13 -0.03
CA TRP A 67 16.25 -3.89 0.57
C TRP A 67 15.31 -4.21 1.73
N GLU A 68 15.42 -3.45 2.80
CA GLU A 68 14.57 -3.60 3.99
C GLU A 68 13.64 -2.39 4.12
N PRO A 69 12.33 -2.56 3.85
CA PRO A 69 11.34 -1.52 4.11
C PRO A 69 11.22 -1.27 5.61
N VAL A 70 11.35 -0.03 6.04
CA VAL A 70 11.19 0.39 7.43
C VAL A 70 9.93 1.24 7.52
N ILE A 71 8.99 0.85 8.40
CA ILE A 71 7.72 1.52 8.61
C ILE A 71 7.64 2.00 10.05
N GLN A 72 7.43 3.29 10.25
CA GLN A 72 7.30 3.91 11.57
C GLN A 72 6.26 5.02 11.51
N GLU A 73 5.28 5.01 12.42
CA GLU A 73 4.24 6.06 12.55
C GLU A 73 3.52 6.37 11.21
N GLY A 74 3.30 5.34 10.39
CA GLY A 74 2.65 5.49 9.08
C GLY A 74 3.52 6.12 7.99
N LYS A 75 4.78 6.44 8.30
CA LYS A 75 5.82 6.80 7.32
C LYS A 75 6.62 5.56 6.93
N MET A 76 7.26 5.63 5.77
CA MET A 76 8.04 4.52 5.21
C MET A 76 9.34 5.05 4.58
N ALA A 77 10.42 4.31 4.79
CA ALA A 77 11.72 4.51 4.14
C ALA A 77 12.27 3.15 3.68
N LEU A 78 13.24 3.14 2.77
CA LEU A 78 13.87 1.91 2.27
C LEU A 78 15.35 1.88 2.66
N ASN A 79 15.73 0.89 3.46
CA ASN A 79 17.10 0.71 3.93
C ASN A 79 17.86 -0.22 2.97
N GLY A 80 19.04 0.23 2.51
CA GLY A 80 19.94 -0.53 1.68
C GLY A 80 20.86 -1.45 2.49
N THR A 81 21.57 -2.36 1.83
CA THR A 81 22.47 -3.31 2.52
C THR A 81 23.64 -2.68 3.25
N ASN A 82 23.93 -1.40 2.98
CA ASN A 82 24.93 -0.62 3.70
C ASN A 82 24.40 -0.01 5.01
N GLY A 83 23.15 -0.28 5.40
CA GLY A 83 22.53 0.25 6.60
C GLY A 83 22.07 1.71 6.49
N LYS A 84 21.98 2.24 5.27
CA LYS A 84 21.62 3.63 4.96
C LYS A 84 20.35 3.68 4.12
N PHE A 85 19.65 4.79 4.20
CA PHE A 85 18.34 4.96 3.57
C PHE A 85 18.44 5.57 2.18
N MET A 86 17.57 5.11 1.29
CA MET A 86 17.46 5.58 -0.09
C MET A 86 16.88 7.01 -0.14
N ALA A 87 17.55 7.90 -0.88
CA ALA A 87 17.08 9.25 -1.19
C ALA A 87 17.71 9.76 -2.50
N PRO A 88 17.12 10.76 -3.17
CA PRO A 88 17.82 11.52 -4.20
C PRO A 88 18.88 12.45 -3.57
N ASN A 89 19.97 12.70 -4.28
CA ASN A 89 20.95 13.73 -3.94
C ASN A 89 20.66 15.05 -4.69
N ASP A 90 21.53 16.07 -4.52
CA ASP A 90 21.38 17.38 -5.16
C ASP A 90 21.52 17.36 -6.70
N GLU A 91 22.07 16.27 -7.26
CA GLU A 91 22.17 16.03 -8.71
C GLU A 91 21.06 15.11 -9.23
N ASP A 92 20.01 14.89 -8.42
CA ASP A 92 18.90 13.97 -8.67
C ASP A 92 19.32 12.49 -8.82
N ASP A 93 20.57 12.12 -8.56
CA ASP A 93 21.01 10.72 -8.54
C ASP A 93 20.44 10.02 -7.28
N ILE A 94 20.03 8.75 -7.43
CA ILE A 94 19.52 7.97 -6.29
C ILE A 94 20.68 7.34 -5.52
N VAL A 95 20.73 7.60 -4.21
CA VAL A 95 21.82 7.21 -3.31
C VAL A 95 21.31 6.64 -1.99
N CYS A 96 22.21 6.03 -1.21
CA CYS A 96 22.00 5.50 0.14
C CYS A 96 23.13 6.00 1.05
N GLU A 97 23.02 7.24 1.53
CA GLU A 97 24.10 7.94 2.23
C GLU A 97 23.83 8.18 3.72
N SER A 98 22.57 8.42 4.10
CA SER A 98 22.18 8.73 5.47
C SER A 98 21.83 7.47 6.27
N SER A 99 22.34 7.37 7.50
CA SER A 99 21.92 6.33 8.46
C SER A 99 20.60 6.66 9.17
N THR A 100 20.01 7.82 8.89
CA THR A 100 18.78 8.30 9.52
C THR A 100 17.79 8.68 8.44
N ALA A 101 16.56 8.17 8.53
CA ALA A 101 15.49 8.55 7.62
C ALA A 101 14.91 9.91 8.04
N GLY A 102 15.35 10.97 7.36
CA GLY A 102 14.79 12.31 7.43
C GLY A 102 13.70 12.49 6.38
N ASP A 103 13.34 13.74 6.08
CA ASP A 103 12.25 14.03 5.15
C ASP A 103 12.54 13.60 3.70
N SER A 104 13.80 13.63 3.25
CA SER A 104 14.21 13.22 1.90
C SER A 104 14.15 11.71 1.67
N GLU A 105 14.31 10.91 2.73
CA GLU A 105 14.26 9.45 2.68
C GLU A 105 12.83 8.89 2.75
N MET A 106 11.84 9.73 3.08
CA MET A 106 10.45 9.31 3.18
C MET A 106 9.86 9.05 1.81
N LEU A 107 9.34 7.84 1.61
CA LEU A 107 8.76 7.40 0.35
C LEU A 107 7.38 6.78 0.52
N LYS A 108 6.68 6.65 -0.61
CA LYS A 108 5.38 5.99 -0.70
C LYS A 108 5.46 4.88 -1.73
N ILE A 109 5.39 3.63 -1.28
CA ILE A 109 5.25 2.48 -2.18
C ILE A 109 3.77 2.38 -2.60
N ARG A 110 3.53 2.31 -3.91
CA ARG A 110 2.22 2.07 -4.50
C ARG A 110 2.29 0.80 -5.34
N LEU A 111 1.27 -0.06 -5.22
CA LEU A 111 1.20 -1.30 -5.97
C LEU A 111 0.24 -1.12 -7.15
N ASN A 112 0.65 -1.56 -8.34
CA ASN A 112 -0.18 -1.61 -9.54
C ASN A 112 -0.82 -3.00 -9.73
N LEU A 113 -0.99 -3.76 -8.65
CA LEU A 113 -1.59 -5.09 -8.71
C LEU A 113 -3.12 -4.94 -8.64
N THR A 114 -3.83 -5.54 -9.58
CA THR A 114 -5.27 -5.73 -9.47
C THR A 114 -5.52 -6.65 -8.28
N LEU A 115 -6.29 -6.18 -7.29
CA LEU A 115 -6.70 -7.03 -6.17
C LEU A 115 -7.55 -8.19 -6.73
N GLU A 116 -6.94 -9.37 -6.90
CA GLU A 116 -7.63 -10.57 -7.40
C GLU A 116 -8.68 -11.07 -6.40
N VAL A 117 -8.53 -10.71 -5.13
CA VAL A 117 -9.45 -11.02 -4.05
C VAL A 117 -10.02 -9.71 -3.52
N ASP A 118 -11.35 -9.61 -3.50
CA ASP A 118 -12.05 -8.50 -2.84
C ASP A 118 -11.64 -8.48 -1.36
N PRO A 119 -11.02 -7.40 -0.85
CA PRO A 119 -10.66 -7.30 0.58
C PRO A 119 -11.85 -7.47 1.52
N MET A 120 -13.07 -7.30 1.00
CA MET A 120 -14.33 -7.49 1.71
C MET A 120 -14.99 -8.84 1.43
N GLU A 121 -14.32 -9.81 0.79
CA GLU A 121 -14.91 -11.11 0.44
C GLU A 121 -15.51 -11.81 1.66
N ASN A 122 -14.79 -11.79 2.79
CA ASN A 122 -15.24 -12.37 4.07
C ASN A 122 -16.25 -11.49 4.83
N ILE A 123 -16.61 -10.32 4.30
CA ILE A 123 -17.58 -9.40 4.89
C ILE A 123 -18.91 -9.59 4.12
N PRO A 124 -20.03 -9.91 4.81
CA PRO A 124 -21.35 -9.97 4.19
C PRO A 124 -21.64 -8.71 3.39
N LYS A 125 -22.25 -8.84 2.21
CA LYS A 125 -22.50 -7.70 1.30
C LYS A 125 -23.29 -6.59 1.98
N GLU A 126 -24.14 -6.95 2.94
CA GLU A 126 -24.95 -6.03 3.73
C GLU A 126 -24.09 -5.15 4.65
N GLU A 127 -22.93 -5.65 5.10
CA GLU A 127 -22.00 -4.98 6.01
C GLU A 127 -20.91 -4.18 5.30
N ARG A 128 -20.83 -4.29 3.97
CA ARG A 128 -19.91 -3.51 3.14
C ARG A 128 -20.46 -2.09 3.00
N GLY A 129 -19.67 -1.10 3.44
CA GLY A 129 -20.05 0.31 3.38
C GLY A 129 -20.21 0.99 4.74
N LYS A 130 -20.99 2.07 4.79
CA LYS A 130 -21.19 2.86 6.02
C LYS A 130 -22.15 2.15 6.97
N ILE A 131 -21.98 2.36 8.28
CA ILE A 131 -22.85 1.77 9.32
C ILE A 131 -24.35 2.03 9.09
N LYS A 132 -24.73 3.20 8.59
CA LYS A 132 -26.13 3.50 8.24
C LYS A 132 -26.65 2.65 7.08
N GLU A 133 -25.80 2.36 6.10
CA GLU A 133 -26.15 1.51 4.97
C GLU A 133 -26.26 0.05 5.41
N THR A 134 -25.46 -0.37 6.40
CA THR A 134 -25.53 -1.72 6.99
C THR A 134 -26.90 -2.04 7.55
N GLU A 135 -27.47 -1.14 8.37
CA GLU A 135 -28.82 -1.31 8.92
C GLU A 135 -29.87 -1.38 7.80
N ILE A 136 -29.82 -0.48 6.82
CA ILE A 136 -30.75 -0.45 5.69
C ILE A 136 -30.67 -1.73 4.86
N ASN A 137 -29.46 -2.24 4.60
CA ASN A 137 -29.24 -3.44 3.81
C ASN A 137 -29.80 -4.68 4.52
N TYR A 138 -29.60 -4.79 5.83
CA TYR A 138 -30.16 -5.88 6.63
C TYR A 138 -31.69 -5.79 6.73
N VAL A 139 -32.25 -4.60 6.91
CA VAL A 139 -33.71 -4.37 6.88
C VAL A 139 -34.30 -4.83 5.54
N LYS A 140 -33.68 -4.48 4.42
CA LYS A 140 -34.12 -4.92 3.08
C LYS A 140 -34.06 -6.43 2.88
N LYS A 141 -33.08 -7.09 3.50
CA LYS A 141 -32.89 -8.55 3.39
C LYS A 141 -33.94 -9.34 4.17
N PHE A 142 -34.32 -8.86 5.36
CA PHE A 142 -35.11 -9.63 6.31
C PHE A 142 -36.56 -9.15 6.51
N GLN A 143 -36.92 -7.91 6.15
CA GLN A 143 -38.33 -7.49 6.15
C GLN A 143 -39.07 -7.93 4.88
N SER A 144 -40.20 -8.63 5.03
CA SER A 144 -41.04 -9.03 3.90
C SER A 144 -41.89 -7.86 3.38
N PHE A 145 -41.84 -7.60 2.07
CA PHE A 145 -42.48 -6.45 1.42
C PHE A 145 -43.95 -6.69 1.04
N GLN A 146 -44.83 -7.02 1.99
CA GLN A 146 -46.27 -7.05 1.68
C GLN A 146 -46.81 -5.63 1.40
N ASP A 147 -46.31 -4.61 2.11
CA ASP A 147 -46.82 -3.23 2.04
C ASP A 147 -45.91 -2.23 1.28
N ARG A 148 -44.82 -2.69 0.65
CA ARG A 148 -43.79 -1.87 -0.05
C ARG A 148 -43.16 -0.71 0.78
N ARG A 149 -43.35 -0.67 2.10
CA ARG A 149 -42.80 0.38 2.98
C ARG A 149 -41.60 -0.14 3.78
N LEU A 150 -40.47 0.55 3.66
CA LEU A 150 -39.26 0.28 4.44
C LEU A 150 -39.43 0.88 5.83
N ARG A 151 -39.31 0.07 6.89
CA ARG A 151 -39.27 0.57 8.27
C ARG A 151 -37.83 0.48 8.77
N VAL A 152 -37.19 1.63 8.91
CA VAL A 152 -35.84 1.76 9.47
C VAL A 152 -35.97 2.41 10.83
N ASN A 153 -35.16 1.96 11.79
CA ASN A 153 -35.16 2.52 13.12
C ASN A 153 -34.53 3.93 13.09
N GLU A 154 -35.25 4.93 13.61
CA GLU A 154 -34.79 6.33 13.67
C GLU A 154 -33.82 6.61 14.83
N GLY A 155 -33.54 5.61 15.68
CA GLY A 155 -32.66 5.71 16.84
C GLY A 155 -31.19 5.86 16.50
N ASP A 156 -30.38 6.22 17.51
CA ASP A 156 -28.95 6.48 17.34
C ASP A 156 -28.18 5.26 16.82
N VAL A 157 -27.27 5.50 15.88
CA VAL A 157 -26.41 4.51 15.22
C VAL A 157 -25.15 4.20 16.04
N SER A 158 -24.90 4.94 17.13
CA SER A 158 -23.76 4.71 18.02
C SER A 158 -23.77 3.30 18.63
N GLN A 159 -24.95 2.74 18.89
CA GLN A 159 -25.10 1.36 19.39
C GLN A 159 -24.65 0.32 18.35
N ILE A 160 -24.98 0.53 17.08
CA ILE A 160 -24.58 -0.33 15.96
C ILE A 160 -23.05 -0.27 15.77
N LYS A 161 -22.44 0.91 15.94
CA LYS A 161 -20.97 1.04 15.92
C LYS A 161 -20.30 0.20 16.99
N LYS A 162 -20.85 0.24 18.21
CA LYS A 162 -20.34 -0.54 19.35
C LYS A 162 -20.54 -2.03 19.11
N ALA A 163 -21.74 -2.45 18.70
CA ALA A 163 -22.05 -3.84 18.40
C ALA A 163 -21.18 -4.41 17.26
N LYS A 164 -20.84 -3.61 16.24
CA LYS A 164 -19.90 -4.02 15.17
C LYS A 164 -18.49 -4.26 15.70
N LYS A 165 -18.03 -3.46 16.67
CA LYS A 165 -16.72 -3.65 17.31
C LYS A 165 -16.71 -4.85 18.25
N ASP A 166 -17.81 -5.07 18.96
CA ASP A 166 -17.94 -6.09 20.00
C ASP A 166 -18.41 -7.46 19.43
N GLY A 167 -18.68 -7.55 18.12
CA GLY A 167 -19.09 -8.79 17.45
C GLY A 167 -20.57 -9.16 17.61
N THR A 168 -21.39 -8.29 18.24
CA THR A 168 -22.81 -8.50 18.52
C THR A 168 -23.73 -7.76 17.55
N LEU A 169 -23.23 -7.43 16.35
CA LEU A 169 -23.96 -6.63 15.36
C LEU A 169 -25.31 -7.24 14.99
N HIS A 170 -25.37 -8.56 14.78
CA HIS A 170 -26.59 -9.22 14.33
C HIS A 170 -27.68 -9.21 15.41
N GLU A 171 -27.30 -9.44 16.68
CA GLU A 171 -28.20 -9.33 17.82
C GLU A 171 -28.76 -7.91 17.96
N CYS A 172 -27.88 -6.90 17.89
CA CYS A 172 -28.28 -5.51 18.00
C CYS A 172 -29.24 -5.06 16.87
N LEU A 173 -29.19 -5.70 15.70
CA LEU A 173 -30.09 -5.42 14.58
C LEU A 173 -31.45 -6.13 14.70
N LEU A 174 -31.57 -7.21 15.48
CA LEU A 174 -32.84 -7.88 15.74
C LEU A 174 -33.73 -7.08 16.69
N ASP A 175 -33.12 -6.34 17.61
CA ASP A 175 -33.80 -5.52 18.62
C ASP A 175 -34.26 -4.14 18.10
N ARG A 176 -34.10 -3.87 16.80
CA ARG A 176 -34.37 -2.56 16.16
C ARG A 176 -35.50 -2.60 15.14
#